data_AF-A0A957BLM2-F1
#
_entry.id   AF-A0A957BLM2-F1
#
_cell.length_a   1.000
_cell.length_b   1.000
_cell.length_c   1.000
_cell.angle_alpha   90.00
_cell.angle_beta   90.00
_cell.angle_gamma   90.00
#
_symmetry.space_group_name_H-M   'P 1'
#
loop_
_entity.id
_entity.type
_entity.pdbx_description
1 polymer ?
#
loop_
_entity_poly.entity_id
_entity_poly.type
_entity_poly.pdbx_seq_one_letter_code
_entity_poly.pdbx_strand_id
1 'polypeptide(L)'
;FFYFPPVDPAYGKPFLVAGDMMVMFNDRPEVRAAMEYFTVPESALGWLEGGGALAAHQTATSDMYGVELEAGIAELVSEATSFRFDGSDLMPGEVGAGSFWEQISSYVAGSIDLDTAMQEIDASWP
;
A
#
# COMPACT_ATOMS: atom_id res chain seq x y z
N PHE A 1 -15.97 -9.42 4.08
CA PHE A 1 -14.74 -8.61 4.21
C PHE A 1 -14.90 -7.62 5.36
N PHE A 2 -13.81 -7.13 5.96
CA PHE A 2 -13.85 -6.16 7.06
C PHE A 2 -12.67 -5.18 6.97
N TYR A 3 -12.83 -3.97 7.50
CA TYR A 3 -11.73 -3.03 7.70
C TYR A 3 -10.97 -3.38 8.97
N PHE A 4 -9.69 -3.02 9.02
CA PHE A 4 -9.00 -2.95 10.31
C PHE A 4 -9.73 -1.98 11.25
N PRO A 5 -9.77 -2.27 12.55
CA PRO A 5 -10.34 -1.34 13.52
C PRO A 5 -9.61 0.01 13.45
N PRO A 6 -10.34 1.14 13.36
CA PRO A 6 -9.69 2.44 13.39
C PRO A 6 -9.09 2.69 14.77
N VAL A 7 -7.92 3.35 14.80
CA VAL A 7 -7.27 3.79 16.04
C VAL A 7 -8.08 4.86 16.77
N ASP A 8 -8.85 5.65 16.03
CA ASP A 8 -9.83 6.62 16.52
C ASP A 8 -11.02 6.68 15.52
N PRO A 9 -12.28 6.70 15.99
CA PRO A 9 -13.46 6.78 15.13
C PRO A 9 -13.44 7.94 14.11
N ALA A 10 -12.75 9.04 14.41
CA ALA A 10 -12.60 10.18 13.51
C ALA A 10 -11.90 9.84 12.18
N TYR A 11 -11.13 8.75 12.12
CA TYR A 11 -10.42 8.31 10.91
C TYR A 11 -11.22 7.35 10.02
N GLY A 12 -12.46 7.01 10.41
CA GLY A 12 -13.44 6.30 9.57
C GLY A 12 -13.08 4.84 9.27
N LYS A 13 -13.09 4.48 7.98
CA LYS A 13 -12.80 3.16 7.42
C LYS A 13 -11.35 3.13 6.89
N PRO A 14 -10.36 2.74 7.69
CA PRO A 14 -8.97 2.71 7.25
C PRO A 14 -8.66 1.50 6.38
N PHE A 15 -7.90 1.72 5.32
CA PHE A 15 -7.33 0.70 4.47
C PHE A 15 -5.86 1.02 4.23
N LEU A 16 -4.99 0.17 4.80
CA LEU A 16 -3.56 0.22 4.57
C LEU A 16 -3.24 -0.55 3.29
N VAL A 17 -2.40 0.02 2.44
CA VAL A 17 -1.99 -0.59 1.18
C VAL A 17 -0.49 -0.61 1.01
N ALA A 18 -0.03 -1.52 0.17
CA ALA A 18 1.23 -1.42 -0.54
C ALA A 18 0.92 -1.37 -2.04
N GLY A 19 1.91 -1.06 -2.87
CA GLY A 19 1.72 -1.08 -4.31
C GLY A 19 2.99 -0.80 -5.09
N ASP A 20 2.96 -1.18 -6.36
CA ASP A 20 4.04 -0.93 -7.30
C ASP A 20 3.78 0.34 -8.09
N MET A 21 4.85 1.09 -8.37
CA MET A 21 4.81 2.27 -9.24
C MET A 21 5.56 2.01 -10.54
N MET A 22 4.95 2.42 -11.64
CA MET A 22 5.62 2.44 -12.94
C MET A 22 6.44 3.72 -13.07
N VAL A 23 7.72 3.61 -13.44
CA VAL A 23 8.63 4.75 -13.60
C VAL A 23 9.26 4.75 -14.98
N MET A 24 9.23 5.90 -15.65
CA MET A 24 9.86 6.11 -16.94
C MET A 24 11.27 6.69 -16.78
N PHE A 25 12.30 5.86 -16.98
CA PHE A 25 13.70 6.31 -16.92
C PHE A 25 14.18 7.03 -18.19
N ASN A 26 13.52 6.79 -19.32
CA ASN A 26 13.92 7.36 -20.60
C ASN A 26 12.70 7.94 -21.33
N ASP A 27 12.75 9.24 -21.60
CA ASP A 27 11.66 9.98 -22.23
C ASP A 27 11.68 9.78 -23.76
N ARG A 28 10.93 8.78 -24.23
CA ARG A 28 10.74 8.46 -25.65
C ARG A 28 9.26 8.24 -25.96
N PRO A 29 8.80 8.53 -27.20
CA PRO A 29 7.39 8.40 -27.57
C PRO A 29 6.79 7.02 -27.26
N GLU A 30 7.52 5.94 -27.54
CA GLU A 30 7.05 4.57 -27.29
C GLU A 30 6.97 4.22 -25.79
N VAL A 31 7.82 4.82 -24.96
CA VAL A 31 7.79 4.61 -23.50
C VAL A 31 6.64 5.40 -22.87
N ARG A 32 6.39 6.64 -23.37
CA ARG A 32 5.21 7.42 -22.97
C ARG A 32 3.91 6.69 -23.30
N ALA A 33 3.81 6.11 -24.49
CA ALA A 33 2.63 5.31 -24.87
C ALA A 33 2.40 4.12 -23.93
N ALA A 34 3.47 3.44 -23.49
CA ALA A 34 3.35 2.38 -22.49
C ALA A 34 2.91 2.92 -21.11
N MET A 35 3.45 4.06 -20.68
CA MET A 35 3.03 4.71 -19.44
C MET A 35 1.56 5.15 -19.49
N GLU A 36 1.10 5.67 -20.62
CA GLU A 36 -0.31 6.02 -20.86
C GLU A 36 -1.20 4.79 -20.76
N TYR A 37 -0.80 3.64 -21.32
CA TYR A 37 -1.54 2.40 -21.17
C TYR A 37 -1.67 1.98 -19.70
N PHE A 38 -0.63 2.13 -18.87
CA PHE A 38 -0.73 1.81 -17.44
C PHE A 38 -1.69 2.72 -16.65
N THR A 39 -2.18 3.81 -17.24
CA THR A 39 -3.16 4.71 -16.58
C THR A 39 -4.61 4.25 -16.70
N VAL A 40 -4.89 3.15 -17.41
CA VAL A 40 -6.24 2.60 -17.58
C VAL A 40 -6.35 1.19 -16.96
N PRO A 41 -7.51 0.80 -16.40
CA PRO A 41 -7.64 -0.48 -15.70
C PRO A 41 -7.44 -1.70 -16.61
N GLU A 42 -7.60 -1.54 -17.93
CA GLU A 42 -7.31 -2.56 -18.93
C GLU A 42 -5.86 -3.06 -18.87
N SER A 43 -4.92 -2.25 -18.36
CA SER A 43 -3.53 -2.68 -18.18
C SER A 43 -3.35 -3.73 -17.09
N ALA A 44 -4.32 -3.88 -16.19
CA ALA A 44 -4.27 -4.82 -15.09
C ALA A 44 -5.16 -6.06 -15.31
N LEU A 45 -5.96 -6.11 -16.38
CA LEU A 45 -6.99 -7.15 -16.59
C LEU A 45 -6.48 -8.58 -16.41
N GLY A 46 -5.28 -8.90 -16.88
CA GLY A 46 -4.71 -10.24 -16.68
C GLY A 46 -4.59 -10.65 -15.21
N TRP A 47 -4.30 -9.69 -14.32
CA TRP A 47 -4.29 -9.93 -12.87
C TRP A 47 -5.67 -9.85 -12.26
N LEU A 48 -6.54 -8.93 -12.70
CA LEU A 48 -7.89 -8.83 -12.15
C LEU A 48 -8.71 -10.10 -12.46
N GLU A 49 -8.59 -10.63 -13.66
CA GLU A 49 -9.26 -11.87 -14.09
C GLU A 49 -8.62 -13.12 -13.45
N GLY A 50 -7.29 -13.18 -13.40
CA GLY A 50 -6.54 -14.34 -12.89
C GLY A 50 -6.36 -14.38 -11.37
N GLY A 51 -6.62 -13.26 -10.69
CA GLY A 51 -6.28 -13.03 -9.30
C GLY A 51 -4.83 -12.55 -9.09
N GLY A 52 -4.58 -11.98 -7.92
CA GLY A 52 -3.27 -11.59 -7.41
C GLY A 52 -2.98 -10.10 -7.40
N ALA A 53 -3.93 -9.24 -7.77
CA ALA A 53 -3.77 -7.79 -7.68
C ALA A 53 -5.10 -7.06 -7.48
N LEU A 54 -5.02 -5.86 -6.89
CA LEU A 54 -6.11 -4.89 -6.87
C LEU A 54 -5.76 -3.75 -7.83
N ALA A 55 -6.74 -3.32 -8.63
CA ALA A 55 -6.58 -2.17 -9.51
C ALA A 55 -6.43 -0.89 -8.67
N ALA A 56 -5.44 -0.06 -9.02
CA ALA A 56 -5.27 1.28 -8.45
C ALA A 56 -6.13 2.34 -9.16
N HIS A 57 -6.81 1.97 -10.24
CA HIS A 57 -7.57 2.86 -11.11
C HIS A 57 -8.96 3.13 -10.53
N GLN A 58 -9.34 4.40 -10.41
CA GLN A 58 -10.68 4.79 -9.92
C GLN A 58 -11.83 4.33 -10.82
N THR A 59 -11.53 4.04 -12.09
CA THR A 59 -12.51 3.55 -13.07
C THR A 59 -12.57 2.04 -13.15
N ALA A 60 -11.77 1.32 -12.34
CA ALA A 60 -11.91 -0.13 -12.23
C ALA A 60 -13.20 -0.47 -11.48
N THR A 61 -13.89 -1.51 -11.95
CA THR A 61 -15.16 -1.96 -11.38
C THR A 61 -15.04 -3.40 -10.89
N SER A 62 -15.88 -3.79 -9.94
CA SER A 62 -15.80 -5.12 -9.30
C SER A 62 -16.06 -6.28 -10.27
N ASP A 63 -16.77 -6.06 -11.38
CA ASP A 63 -17.00 -7.03 -12.44
C ASP A 63 -15.76 -7.33 -13.30
N MET A 64 -14.70 -6.52 -13.20
CA MET A 64 -13.41 -6.82 -13.83
C MET A 64 -12.65 -7.93 -13.12
N TYR A 65 -13.05 -8.29 -11.89
CA TYR A 65 -12.36 -9.30 -11.10
C TYR A 65 -12.95 -10.69 -11.34
N GLY A 66 -12.09 -11.64 -11.73
CA GLY A 66 -12.48 -13.04 -11.93
C GLY A 66 -12.59 -13.84 -10.62
N VAL A 67 -12.06 -13.29 -9.51
CA VAL A 67 -12.05 -13.92 -8.19
C VAL A 67 -12.99 -13.16 -7.25
N GLU A 68 -14.04 -13.82 -6.77
CA GLU A 68 -15.06 -13.23 -5.88
C GLU A 68 -14.45 -12.62 -4.61
N LEU A 69 -13.40 -13.26 -4.06
CA LEU A 69 -12.66 -12.73 -2.92
C LEU A 69 -12.07 -11.35 -3.24
N GLU A 70 -11.44 -11.19 -4.39
CA GLU A 70 -10.78 -9.93 -4.75
C GLU A 70 -11.80 -8.86 -5.16
N ALA A 71 -12.88 -9.26 -5.83
CA ALA A 71 -13.99 -8.35 -6.14
C ALA A 71 -14.56 -7.66 -4.88
N GLY A 72 -14.76 -8.43 -3.80
CA GLY A 72 -15.26 -7.85 -2.55
C GLY A 72 -14.20 -7.12 -1.72
N ILE A 73 -12.91 -7.42 -1.89
CA ILE A 73 -11.83 -6.56 -1.35
C ILE A 73 -11.80 -5.23 -2.12
N ALA A 74 -11.93 -5.26 -3.45
CA ALA A 74 -11.95 -4.06 -4.28
C ALA A 74 -13.13 -3.13 -3.92
N GLU A 75 -14.30 -3.70 -3.61
CA GLU A 75 -15.44 -2.94 -3.11
C GLU A 75 -15.11 -2.24 -1.77
N LEU A 76 -14.51 -2.94 -0.80
CA LEU A 76 -14.03 -2.30 0.43
C LEU A 76 -13.01 -1.19 0.16
N VAL A 77 -12.03 -1.41 -0.72
CA VAL A 77 -11.04 -0.38 -1.03
C VAL A 77 -11.71 0.86 -1.59
N SER A 78 -12.70 0.70 -2.48
CA SER A 78 -13.45 1.81 -3.07
C SER A 78 -14.29 2.61 -2.06
N GLU A 79 -14.69 1.98 -0.97
CA GLU A 79 -15.45 2.61 0.12
C GLU A 79 -14.58 3.14 1.28
N ALA A 80 -13.26 2.93 1.22
CA ALA A 80 -12.35 3.35 2.27
C ALA A 80 -12.35 4.89 2.39
N THR A 81 -12.46 5.40 3.62
CA THR A 81 -12.38 6.86 3.87
C THR A 81 -10.95 7.31 4.12
N SER A 82 -10.08 6.37 4.49
CA SER A 82 -8.66 6.60 4.75
C SER A 82 -7.86 5.53 4.01
N PHE A 83 -7.18 5.94 2.94
CA PHE A 83 -6.31 5.08 2.12
C PHE A 83 -4.88 5.56 2.23
N ARG A 84 -3.97 4.73 2.74
CA ARG A 84 -2.57 5.11 3.00
C ARG A 84 -1.61 3.96 2.71
N PHE A 85 -0.44 4.31 2.19
CA PHE A 85 0.70 3.39 2.19
C PHE A 85 1.11 3.03 3.61
N ASP A 86 1.82 1.91 3.77
CA ASP A 86 2.39 1.54 5.06
C ASP A 86 3.23 2.69 5.63
N GLY A 87 3.20 2.86 6.94
CA GLY A 87 3.92 3.95 7.59
C GLY A 87 5.43 3.91 7.32
N SER A 88 6.00 2.70 7.24
CA SER A 88 7.42 2.50 6.94
C SER A 88 7.78 2.81 5.48
N ASP A 89 6.85 2.61 4.53
CA ASP A 89 7.03 2.98 3.11
C ASP A 89 7.20 4.49 2.92
N LEU A 90 6.68 5.29 3.86
CA LEU A 90 6.76 6.75 3.84
C LEU A 90 8.01 7.29 4.55
N MET A 91 8.82 6.44 5.17
CA MET A 91 10.06 6.82 5.84
C MET A 91 11.26 6.75 4.88
N PRO A 92 12.40 7.41 5.19
CA PRO A 92 13.65 7.13 4.51
C PRO A 92 13.97 5.62 4.56
N GLY A 93 14.53 5.06 3.49
CA GLY A 93 14.70 3.60 3.38
C GLY A 93 15.53 2.98 4.53
N GLU A 94 16.54 3.70 5.01
CA GLU A 94 17.35 3.32 6.18
C GLU A 94 16.57 3.31 7.50
N VAL A 95 15.47 4.05 7.59
CA VAL A 95 14.57 4.07 8.74
C VAL A 95 13.48 3.01 8.55
N GLY A 96 12.66 3.15 7.52
CA GLY A 96 11.46 2.32 7.30
C GLY A 96 11.77 0.83 7.16
N ALA A 97 12.76 0.50 6.33
CA ALA A 97 13.22 -0.88 6.14
C ALA A 97 14.38 -1.27 7.07
N GLY A 98 14.82 -0.37 7.96
CA GLY A 98 15.93 -0.58 8.88
C GLY A 98 15.50 -0.45 10.33
N SER A 99 15.82 0.68 10.95
CA SER A 99 15.61 0.90 12.39
C SER A 99 14.16 0.69 12.82
N PHE A 100 13.16 1.15 12.05
CA PHE A 100 11.76 0.94 12.38
C PHE A 100 11.43 -0.54 12.54
N TRP A 101 11.85 -1.37 11.58
CA TRP A 101 11.58 -2.80 11.60
C TRP A 101 12.28 -3.51 12.77
N GLU A 102 13.55 -3.20 12.99
CA GLU A 102 14.37 -3.79 14.05
C GLU A 102 13.83 -3.44 15.45
N GLN A 103 13.53 -2.17 15.67
CA GLN A 103 13.18 -1.66 16.99
C GLN A 103 11.75 -2.04 17.39
N ILE A 104 10.79 -1.99 16.46
CA ILE A 104 9.43 -2.49 16.73
C ILE A 104 9.44 -4.00 16.99
N SER A 105 10.25 -4.77 16.26
CA SER A 105 10.41 -6.21 16.50
C SER A 105 10.99 -6.48 17.89
N SER A 106 11.99 -5.70 18.31
CA SER A 106 12.63 -5.82 19.62
C SER A 106 11.68 -5.44 20.76
N TYR A 107 10.86 -4.41 20.57
CA TYR A 107 9.80 -4.04 21.50
C TYR A 107 8.74 -5.15 21.65
N VAL A 108 8.24 -5.70 20.53
CA VAL A 108 7.25 -6.79 20.55
C VAL A 108 7.82 -8.06 21.19
N ALA A 109 9.11 -8.33 20.99
CA ALA A 109 9.83 -9.42 21.64
C ALA A 109 10.12 -9.17 23.14
N GLY A 110 9.86 -7.96 23.65
CA GLY A 110 10.13 -7.56 25.03
C GLY A 110 11.61 -7.38 25.36
N SER A 111 12.47 -7.22 24.36
CA SER A 111 13.91 -7.00 24.55
C SER A 111 14.23 -5.55 24.92
N ILE A 112 13.38 -4.61 24.51
CA ILE A 112 13.43 -3.19 24.86
C ILE A 112 12.02 -2.68 25.15
N ASP A 113 11.90 -1.54 25.83
CA ASP A 113 10.63 -0.85 26.02
C ASP A 113 10.28 0.05 24.81
N LEU A 114 9.03 0.52 24.79
CA LEU A 114 8.53 1.36 23.70
C LEU A 114 9.30 2.68 23.60
N ASP A 115 9.65 3.29 24.73
CA ASP A 115 10.35 4.58 24.75
C ASP A 115 11.74 4.47 24.13
N THR A 116 12.47 3.40 24.43
CA THR A 116 13.77 3.07 23.83
C THR A 116 13.61 2.84 22.33
N ALA A 117 12.65 2.01 21.92
CA ALA A 117 12.39 1.74 20.50
C ALA A 117 12.10 3.03 19.72
N MET A 118 11.25 3.92 20.26
CA MET A 118 10.91 5.19 19.61
C MET A 118 12.12 6.13 19.50
N GLN A 119 12.93 6.23 20.55
CA GLN A 119 14.14 7.07 20.54
C GLN A 119 15.17 6.57 19.52
N GLU A 120 15.37 5.25 19.42
CA GLU A 120 16.33 4.68 18.47
C GLU A 120 15.88 4.84 17.01
N ILE A 121 14.58 4.73 16.74
CA ILE A 121 14.01 5.02 15.41
C ILE A 121 14.21 6.50 15.06
N ASP A 122 13.85 7.42 15.96
CA ASP A 122 13.96 8.87 15.73
C ASP A 122 15.43 9.29 15.51
N ALA A 123 16.35 8.73 16.29
CA ALA A 123 17.79 9.00 16.16
C ALA A 123 18.41 8.53 14.83
N SER A 124 17.74 7.62 14.11
CA SER A 124 18.21 7.12 12.81
C SER A 124 17.73 7.96 11.62
N TRP A 125 16.91 8.97 11.87
CA TRP A 125 16.36 9.81 10.80
C TRP A 125 17.39 10.80 10.25
N PRO A 126 17.60 10.88 8.92
CA PRO A 126 18.58 11.78 8.27
C PRO A 126 18.14 13.26 8.19
#